data_AF-A0A4R0S381-F1
#
_entry.id   AF-A0A4R0S381-F1
#
_cell.length_a   1.000
_cell.length_b   1.000
_cell.length_c   1.000
_cell.angle_alpha   90.00
_cell.angle_beta   90.00
_cell.angle_gamma   90.00
#
_symmetry.space_group_name_H-M   'P 1'
#
loop_
_entity.id
_entity.type
_entity.pdbx_description
1 polymer ?
#
loop_
_entity_poly.entity_id
_entity_poly.type
_entity_poly.pdbx_seq_one_letter_code
_entity_poly.pdbx_strand_id
1 'polypeptide(L)'
;MSSNVKLNLPAFTAFRQSPHVIGAVNAEAERVAARANALGHNSHGGKPQYGVLPAIPSNVGTIALVQAENHQAFVDNSAHNTLAKALGGGG
;
A
#
# COMPACT_ATOMS: atom_id res chain seq x y z
N MET A 1 -39.75 5.71 11.28
CA MET A 1 -39.41 5.64 9.85
C MET A 1 -37.91 5.68 9.72
N SER A 2 -37.25 4.60 9.25
CA SER A 2 -35.82 4.64 8.95
C SER A 2 -35.63 5.32 7.59
N SER A 3 -35.05 6.52 7.56
CA SER A 3 -34.66 7.16 6.32
C SER A 3 -33.44 6.42 5.74
N ASN A 4 -33.67 5.55 4.76
CA ASN A 4 -32.58 4.90 4.03
C ASN A 4 -31.94 5.92 3.08
N VAL A 5 -30.76 6.44 3.44
CA VAL A 5 -29.95 7.29 2.57
C VAL A 5 -29.29 6.41 1.51
N LYS A 6 -29.56 6.66 0.23
CA LYS A 6 -28.91 5.96 -0.88
C LYS A 6 -27.58 6.63 -1.21
N LEU A 7 -26.51 5.84 -1.24
CA LEU A 7 -25.19 6.31 -1.66
C LEU A 7 -25.21 6.64 -3.16
N ASN A 8 -24.84 7.87 -3.53
CA ASN A 8 -24.55 8.22 -4.91
C ASN A 8 -23.18 7.61 -5.28
N LEU A 9 -23.20 6.41 -5.84
CA LEU A 9 -22.00 5.65 -6.21
C LEU A 9 -21.07 6.45 -7.15
N PRO A 10 -21.55 7.07 -8.25
CA PRO A 10 -20.69 7.91 -9.10
C PRO A 10 -19.97 9.04 -8.35
N ALA A 11 -20.70 9.82 -7.54
CA ALA A 11 -20.10 10.94 -6.79
C ALA A 11 -19.11 10.45 -5.73
N PHE A 12 -19.41 9.31 -5.10
CA PHE A 12 -18.52 8.69 -4.12
C PHE A 12 -17.23 8.15 -4.78
N THR A 13 -17.33 7.51 -5.95
CA THR A 13 -16.14 7.08 -6.70
C THR A 13 -15.29 8.26 -7.14
N ALA A 14 -15.90 9.34 -7.63
CA ALA A 14 -15.18 10.57 -8.00
C ALA A 14 -14.44 11.18 -6.79
N PHE A 15 -15.08 11.20 -5.62
CA PHE A 15 -14.42 11.62 -4.37
C PHE A 15 -13.22 10.72 -4.03
N ARG A 16 -13.35 9.41 -4.17
CA ARG A 16 -12.26 8.43 -3.92
C ARG A 16 -11.12 8.51 -4.94
N GLN A 17 -11.30 9.22 -6.04
CA GLN A 17 -10.29 9.53 -7.06
C GLN A 17 -9.77 10.97 -6.94
N SER A 18 -10.24 11.74 -5.97
CA SER A 18 -9.82 13.13 -5.80
C SER A 18 -8.33 13.24 -5.41
N PRO A 19 -7.66 14.36 -5.74
CA PRO A 19 -6.25 14.58 -5.39
C PRO A 19 -5.95 14.42 -3.90
N HIS A 20 -6.91 14.78 -3.05
CA HIS A 20 -6.80 14.62 -1.61
C HIS A 20 -6.71 13.14 -1.21
N VAL A 21 -7.58 12.29 -1.75
CA VAL A 21 -7.55 10.84 -1.48
C VAL A 21 -6.31 10.20 -2.08
N ILE A 22 -5.89 10.61 -3.28
CA ILE A 22 -4.65 10.17 -3.90
C ILE A 22 -3.44 10.47 -2.98
N GLY A 23 -3.36 11.69 -2.46
CA GLY A 23 -2.30 12.07 -1.52
C GLY A 23 -2.31 11.23 -0.24
N ALA A 24 -3.50 10.97 0.33
CA ALA A 24 -3.63 10.12 1.51
C ALA A 24 -3.21 8.66 1.25
N VAL A 25 -3.57 8.11 0.08
CA VAL A 25 -3.18 6.74 -0.32
C VAL A 25 -1.67 6.64 -0.54
N ASN A 26 -1.05 7.63 -1.18
CA ASN A 26 0.41 7.69 -1.32
C ASN A 26 1.12 7.73 0.03
N ALA A 27 0.67 8.60 0.94
CA ALA A 27 1.27 8.72 2.27
C ALA A 27 1.17 7.42 3.07
N GLU A 28 0.06 6.69 2.96
CA GLU A 28 -0.07 5.39 3.63
C GLU A 28 0.82 4.32 2.98
N ALA A 29 0.92 4.30 1.64
CA ALA A 29 1.82 3.39 0.95
C ALA A 29 3.29 3.63 1.33
N GLU A 30 3.72 4.89 1.46
CA GLU A 30 5.05 5.26 1.96
C GLU A 30 5.29 4.75 3.38
N ARG A 31 4.30 4.86 4.27
CA ARG A 31 4.40 4.28 5.62
C ARG A 31 4.50 2.76 5.61
N VAL A 32 3.78 2.08 4.73
CA VAL A 32 3.89 0.61 4.58
C VAL A 32 5.27 0.23 4.06
N ALA A 33 5.81 0.92 3.04
CA ALA A 33 7.17 0.69 2.55
C ALA A 33 8.22 0.95 3.65
N ALA A 34 8.09 2.04 4.41
CA ALA A 34 8.98 2.35 5.53
C ALA A 34 8.93 1.25 6.61
N ARG A 35 7.74 0.75 6.95
CA ARG A 35 7.58 -0.39 7.86
C ARG A 35 8.25 -1.66 7.31
N ALA A 36 8.05 -1.97 6.04
CA ALA A 36 8.70 -3.13 5.40
C ALA A 36 10.23 -3.00 5.42
N ASN A 37 10.78 -1.81 5.15
CA ASN A 37 12.22 -1.54 5.23
C ASN A 37 12.80 -1.59 6.65
N ALA A 38 11.97 -1.41 7.68
CA ALA A 38 12.35 -1.56 9.09
C ALA A 38 12.29 -3.02 9.54
N LEU A 39 11.37 -3.81 8.97
CA LEU A 39 11.23 -5.25 9.24
C LEU A 39 12.25 -6.10 8.47
N GLY A 40 12.67 -5.65 7.30
CA GLY A 40 13.54 -6.41 6.41
C GLY A 40 14.87 -6.77 7.06
N HIS A 41 15.28 -8.04 6.90
CA HIS A 41 16.50 -8.57 7.48
C HIS A 41 17.68 -8.43 6.52
N ASN A 42 18.82 -7.95 7.02
CA ASN A 42 20.04 -7.90 6.22
C ASN A 42 20.50 -9.31 5.85
N SER A 43 20.78 -9.52 4.58
CA SER A 43 21.36 -10.75 4.06
C SER A 43 22.84 -10.54 3.71
N HIS A 44 23.56 -11.62 3.42
CA HIS A 44 24.94 -11.54 2.90
C HIS A 44 25.02 -10.72 1.59
N GLY A 45 23.93 -10.66 0.81
CA GLY A 45 23.84 -9.89 -0.42
C GLY A 45 23.42 -8.43 -0.24
N GLY A 46 23.25 -7.95 0.99
CA GLY A 46 22.84 -6.58 1.30
C GLY A 46 21.45 -6.47 1.96
N LYS A 47 20.99 -5.21 2.10
CA LYS A 47 19.73 -4.86 2.74
C LYS A 47 18.54 -4.93 1.76
N PRO A 48 17.41 -5.55 2.12
CA PRO A 48 16.19 -5.50 1.32
C PRO A 48 15.66 -4.06 1.21
N GLN A 49 15.20 -3.69 0.01
CA GLN A 49 14.62 -2.39 -0.30
C GLN A 49 13.18 -2.56 -0.81
N TYR A 50 12.27 -1.87 -0.12
CA TYR A 50 10.87 -1.76 -0.49
C TYR A 50 10.53 -0.33 -0.83
N GLY A 51 9.74 -0.14 -1.86
CA GLY A 51 9.33 1.17 -2.34
C GLY A 51 7.89 1.20 -2.78
N VAL A 52 7.50 2.34 -3.33
CA VAL A 52 6.12 2.67 -3.65
C VAL A 52 6.03 3.14 -5.08
N LEU A 53 5.07 2.59 -5.83
CA LEU A 53 4.62 3.18 -7.08
C LEU A 53 3.52 4.21 -6.80
N PRO A 54 3.55 5.37 -7.48
CA PRO A 54 2.53 6.40 -7.30
C PRO A 54 1.11 5.86 -7.44
N ALA A 55 0.22 6.36 -6.59
CA ALA A 55 -1.16 5.98 -6.60
C ALA A 55 -1.83 6.33 -7.94
N ILE A 56 -2.58 5.38 -8.49
CA ILE A 56 -3.36 5.53 -9.72
C ILE A 56 -4.86 5.40 -9.44
N PRO A 57 -5.71 6.16 -10.17
CA PRO A 57 -7.14 5.91 -10.18
C PRO A 57 -7.46 4.50 -10.70
N SER A 58 -8.48 3.89 -10.10
CA SER A 58 -9.07 2.61 -10.49
C SER A 58 -10.58 2.78 -10.66
N ASN A 59 -11.27 1.77 -11.19
CA ASN A 59 -12.72 1.79 -11.40
C ASN A 59 -13.55 2.05 -10.13
N VAL A 60 -12.97 1.89 -8.94
CA VAL A 60 -13.66 1.99 -7.64
C VAL A 60 -13.06 3.01 -6.67
N GLY A 61 -12.01 3.74 -7.07
CA GLY A 61 -11.30 4.68 -6.21
C GLY A 61 -9.84 4.85 -6.62
N THR A 62 -8.93 4.81 -5.66
CA THR A 62 -7.49 4.97 -5.89
C THR A 62 -6.72 3.81 -5.25
N ILE A 63 -5.68 3.34 -5.94
CA ILE A 63 -4.78 2.28 -5.44
C ILE A 63 -3.32 2.74 -5.54
N ALA A 64 -2.48 2.35 -4.58
CA ALA A 64 -1.02 2.44 -4.66
C ALA A 64 -0.42 1.05 -4.50
N LEU A 65 0.76 0.84 -5.10
CA LEU A 65 1.47 -0.43 -5.00
C LEU A 65 2.73 -0.25 -4.16
N VAL A 66 2.88 -1.09 -3.14
CA VAL A 66 4.13 -1.26 -2.39
C VAL A 66 4.81 -2.52 -2.90
N GLN A 67 6.07 -2.44 -3.29
CA GLN A 67 6.78 -3.54 -3.95
C GLN A 67 8.22 -3.67 -3.47
N ALA A 68 8.80 -4.84 -3.72
CA ALA A 68 10.24 -5.09 -3.60
C ALA A 68 10.98 -4.40 -4.76
N GLU A 69 12.04 -3.65 -4.43
CA GLU A 69 12.85 -2.92 -5.42
C GLU A 69 14.16 -3.62 -5.77
N ASN A 70 14.62 -4.54 -4.93
CA ASN A 70 15.84 -5.31 -5.15
C ASN A 70 15.65 -6.81 -4.92
N HIS A 71 16.56 -7.62 -5.45
CA HIS A 71 16.52 -9.08 -5.34
C HIS A 71 16.43 -9.55 -3.88
N GLN A 72 17.13 -8.85 -2.97
CA GLN A 72 17.16 -9.10 -1.54
C GLN A 72 15.76 -8.94 -0.93
N ALA A 73 14.98 -7.93 -1.33
CA ALA A 73 13.61 -7.75 -0.89
C ALA A 73 12.65 -8.83 -1.41
N PHE A 74 12.89 -9.39 -2.60
CA PHE A 74 12.12 -10.55 -3.08
C PHE A 74 12.40 -11.79 -2.22
N VAL A 75 13.67 -12.04 -1.90
CA VAL A 75 14.07 -13.15 -1.03
C VAL A 75 13.52 -12.95 0.38
N ASP A 76 13.73 -11.78 0.99
CA ASP A 76 13.23 -11.44 2.33
C ASP A 76 11.70 -11.55 2.39
N ASN A 77 10.97 -10.99 1.42
CA ASN A 77 9.52 -11.05 1.41
C ASN A 77 8.99 -12.48 1.25
N SER A 78 9.63 -13.31 0.43
CA SER A 78 9.21 -14.72 0.26
C SER A 78 9.50 -15.58 1.48
N ALA A 79 10.59 -15.30 2.21
CA ALA A 79 10.94 -16.02 3.43
C ALA A 79 10.15 -15.55 4.66
N HIS A 80 9.83 -14.26 4.74
CA HIS A 80 9.34 -13.64 5.97
C HIS A 80 7.97 -12.98 5.86
N ASN A 81 7.36 -12.97 4.67
CA ASN A 81 6.09 -12.28 4.39
C ASN A 81 6.12 -10.81 4.82
N THR A 82 7.26 -10.14 4.61
CA THR A 82 7.57 -8.80 5.12
C THR A 82 6.53 -7.76 4.71
N LEU A 83 6.06 -7.77 3.46
CA LEU A 83 5.02 -6.85 3.00
C LEU A 83 3.67 -7.12 3.67
N ALA A 84 3.30 -8.39 3.88
CA ALA A 84 2.06 -8.75 4.56
C ALA A 84 2.08 -8.33 6.04
N LYS A 85 3.23 -8.49 6.70
CA LYS A 85 3.46 -7.99 8.07
C LYS A 85 3.44 -6.47 8.14
N ALA A 86 4.07 -5.78 7.18
CA ALA A 86 4.08 -4.32 7.11
C ALA A 86 2.68 -3.71 6.90
N LEU A 87 1.79 -4.43 6.21
CA LEU A 87 0.39 -4.06 6.04
C LEU A 87 -0.45 -4.23 7.32
N GLY A 88 0.07 -4.95 8.33
CA GLY A 88 -0.64 -5.27 9.56
C GLY A 88 -1.46 -6.58 9.49
N GLY A 89 -1.26 -7.39 8.46
CA GLY A 89 -1.95 -8.69 8.28
C GLY A 89 -1.17 -9.90 8.80
N GLY A 90 0.08 -9.72 9.25
CA GLY A 90 0.92 -10.80 9.79
C GLY A 90 1.01 -10.74 11.31
N GLY A 91 0.24 -11.58 11.98
CA GLY A 91 0.46 -11.95 13.38
C GLY A 91 1.63 -12.91 13.56
#